data_AF-A0A6A5GWK1-F1
#
_entry.id   AF-A0A6A5GWK1-F1
#
_cell.length_a   1.000
_cell.length_b   1.000
_cell.length_c   1.000
_cell.angle_alpha   90.00
_cell.angle_beta   90.00
_cell.angle_gamma   90.00
#
_symmetry.space_group_name_H-M   'P 1'
#
loop_
_entity.id
_entity.type
_entity.pdbx_description
1 polymer ?
#
loop_
_entity_poly.entity_id
_entity_poly.type
_entity_poly.pdbx_seq_one_letter_code
_entity_poly.pdbx_strand_id
1 'polypeptide(L)'
;MLSNPSFPLLKLPLVVLRRICANWVPIDLLVLSNVSKRTMLRLHSVIPRKRFKLKVLFWMNSRAFVLDGTTEHVIDIPFEQRNRINWKDDIYFLDFIFEDISIRNIISMFDQMSYVFNTDIHSISMNANQCSGKVSRILCWLNYRQKSIDDVKIDFNTREDIADIISLCQTLNIKKNLDIANFFESHKGKKLNPKYEMDNLWLHAYNLDQWITLDNIMDFDCIHMNLTSFSFTSSDMNRYLKAWINGCNFRMKYLSLGLRPLDLKVLTDGIEVEEVNASIVRSYNSKILRGPCVFEDGTNIRSKDGRRATFKQITNNDYLDSKRCSPFKMMVWLEDGQ
;
A
#
# COMPACT_ATOMS: atom_id res chain seq x y z
N MET A 1 52.39 -29.80 4.97
CA MET A 1 50.95 -29.45 4.96
C MET A 1 50.44 -29.66 3.55
N LEU A 2 49.54 -30.63 3.33
CA LEU A 2 48.91 -30.82 2.03
C LEU A 2 48.04 -29.59 1.74
N SER A 3 48.31 -28.90 0.63
CA SER A 3 47.51 -27.78 0.16
C SER A 3 46.06 -28.24 -0.01
N ASN A 4 45.15 -27.67 0.77
CA ASN A 4 43.72 -27.92 0.60
C ASN A 4 43.35 -27.61 -0.87
N PRO A 5 42.84 -28.58 -1.65
CA PRO A 5 42.51 -28.33 -3.04
C PRO A 5 41.43 -27.23 -3.12
N SER A 6 41.73 -26.14 -3.81
CA SER A 6 40.77 -25.05 -3.99
C SER A 6 39.63 -25.51 -4.90
N PHE A 7 38.38 -25.37 -4.47
CA PHE A 7 37.21 -25.64 -5.29
C PHE A 7 36.84 -24.37 -6.10
N PRO A 8 37.05 -24.35 -7.43
CA PRO A 8 36.88 -23.13 -8.21
C PRO A 8 35.41 -22.90 -8.57
N LEU A 9 34.61 -22.47 -7.60
CA LEU A 9 33.15 -22.27 -7.72
C LEU A 9 32.73 -21.53 -9.00
N LEU A 10 33.45 -20.46 -9.37
CA LEU A 10 33.13 -19.63 -10.54
C LEU A 10 33.54 -20.24 -11.89
N LYS A 11 34.27 -21.37 -11.88
CA LYS A 11 34.63 -22.14 -13.10
C LYS A 11 33.65 -23.27 -13.39
N LEU A 12 32.66 -23.50 -12.53
CA LEU A 12 31.64 -24.51 -12.76
C LEU A 12 30.76 -24.15 -13.98
N PRO A 13 30.24 -25.16 -14.70
CA PRO A 13 29.21 -24.92 -15.71
C PRO A 13 28.02 -24.18 -15.12
N LEU A 14 27.42 -23.26 -15.89
CA LEU A 14 26.31 -22.40 -15.42
C LEU A 14 25.14 -23.21 -14.85
N VAL A 15 24.83 -24.37 -15.43
CA VAL A 15 23.75 -25.26 -14.96
C VAL A 15 24.04 -25.79 -13.55
N VAL A 16 25.28 -26.18 -13.29
CA VAL A 16 25.72 -26.68 -11.98
C VAL A 16 25.70 -25.54 -10.97
N LEU A 17 26.26 -24.38 -11.32
CA LEU A 17 26.27 -23.20 -10.46
C LEU A 17 24.85 -22.75 -10.11
N ARG A 18 23.93 -22.75 -11.08
CA ARG A 18 22.51 -22.46 -10.87
C ARG A 18 21.87 -23.41 -9.86
N ARG A 19 22.16 -24.72 -9.97
CA ARG A 19 21.63 -25.71 -9.02
C ARG A 19 22.19 -25.50 -7.62
N ILE A 20 23.47 -25.15 -7.48
CA ILE A 20 24.08 -24.82 -6.18
C ILE A 20 23.40 -23.57 -5.60
N CYS A 21 23.34 -22.47 -6.35
CA CYS A 21 22.75 -21.21 -5.89
C CYS A 21 21.26 -21.33 -5.55
N ALA A 22 20.53 -22.28 -6.16
CA ALA A 22 19.14 -22.56 -5.83
C ALA A 22 18.95 -23.04 -4.37
N ASN A 23 19.99 -23.56 -3.72
CA ASN A 23 19.95 -24.02 -2.34
C ASN A 23 20.42 -22.97 -1.33
N TRP A 24 20.88 -21.80 -1.78
CA TRP A 24 21.33 -20.73 -0.89
C TRP A 24 20.22 -19.73 -0.61
N VAL A 25 20.17 -19.27 0.64
CA VAL A 25 19.26 -18.22 1.08
C VAL A 25 19.73 -16.84 0.57
N PRO A 26 18.83 -15.84 0.51
CA PRO A 26 19.15 -14.52 -0.03
C PRO A 26 20.38 -13.84 0.59
N ILE A 27 20.59 -13.99 1.91
CA ILE A 27 21.71 -13.35 2.59
C ILE A 27 23.06 -13.94 2.15
N ASP A 28 23.15 -15.27 1.98
CA ASP A 28 24.37 -15.93 1.50
C ASP A 28 24.72 -15.51 0.07
N LEU A 29 23.69 -15.40 -0.77
CA LEU A 29 23.85 -14.90 -2.14
C LEU A 29 24.35 -13.45 -2.13
N LEU A 30 23.83 -12.60 -1.26
CA LEU A 30 24.26 -11.21 -1.14
C LEU A 30 25.70 -11.10 -0.63
N VAL A 31 26.07 -11.84 0.43
CA VAL A 31 27.44 -11.90 0.96
C VAL A 31 28.40 -12.36 -0.13
N LEU A 32 28.06 -13.43 -0.84
CA LEU A 32 28.89 -13.95 -1.92
C LEU A 32 29.02 -12.94 -3.08
N SER A 33 27.94 -12.21 -3.40
CA SER A 33 27.98 -11.17 -4.44
C SER A 33 28.99 -10.06 -4.14
N ASN A 34 29.21 -9.77 -2.85
CA ASN A 34 30.14 -8.73 -2.39
C ASN A 34 31.62 -9.15 -2.44
N VAL A 35 31.92 -10.42 -2.72
CA VAL A 35 33.31 -10.89 -2.82
C VAL A 35 34.05 -10.27 -4.02
N SER A 36 33.37 -10.15 -5.16
CA SER A 36 33.94 -9.49 -6.36
C SER A 36 32.85 -9.17 -7.38
N LYS A 37 33.14 -8.19 -8.27
CA LYS A 37 32.28 -7.91 -9.43
C LYS A 37 32.00 -9.15 -10.27
N ARG A 38 32.99 -10.04 -10.44
CA ARG A 38 32.82 -11.30 -11.19
C ARG A 38 31.79 -12.20 -10.50
N THR A 39 31.82 -12.30 -9.18
CA THR A 39 30.86 -13.12 -8.42
C THR A 39 29.45 -12.55 -8.53
N MET A 40 29.29 -11.23 -8.37
CA MET A 40 28.00 -10.55 -8.54
C MET A 40 27.37 -10.81 -9.92
N LEU A 41 28.15 -10.63 -11.00
CA LEU A 41 27.70 -10.89 -12.37
C LEU A 41 27.28 -12.36 -12.57
N ARG A 42 28.04 -13.30 -12.00
CA ARG A 42 27.73 -14.73 -12.08
C ARG A 42 26.44 -15.07 -11.35
N LEU A 43 26.24 -14.55 -10.13
CA LEU A 43 25.02 -14.78 -9.35
C LEU A 43 23.78 -14.23 -10.07
N HIS A 44 23.83 -12.98 -10.53
CA HIS A 44 22.74 -12.40 -11.33
C HIS A 44 22.39 -13.30 -12.51
N SER A 45 23.39 -13.84 -13.23
CA SER A 45 23.16 -14.65 -14.42
C SER A 45 22.50 -16.01 -14.16
N VAL A 46 22.68 -16.57 -12.96
CA VAL A 46 22.15 -17.90 -12.62
C VAL A 46 20.86 -17.85 -11.79
N ILE A 47 20.58 -16.73 -11.13
CA ILE A 47 19.36 -16.54 -10.35
C ILE A 47 18.16 -16.31 -11.29
N PRO A 48 17.11 -17.14 -11.24
CA PRO A 48 15.93 -16.96 -12.07
C PRO A 48 15.14 -15.70 -11.68
N ARG A 49 14.69 -14.92 -12.67
CA ARG A 49 14.00 -13.63 -12.45
C ARG A 49 12.76 -13.71 -11.55
N LYS A 50 12.07 -14.86 -11.56
CA LYS A 50 10.84 -15.08 -10.79
C LYS A 50 11.04 -15.78 -9.45
N ARG A 51 12.29 -16.05 -9.04
CA ARG A 51 12.56 -16.73 -7.76
C ARG A 51 12.17 -15.84 -6.58
N PHE A 52 12.64 -14.60 -6.60
CA PHE A 52 12.52 -13.69 -5.48
C PHE A 52 11.50 -12.58 -5.73
N LYS A 53 10.77 -12.19 -4.68
CA LYS A 53 10.09 -10.89 -4.62
C LYS A 53 10.77 -10.01 -3.58
N LEU A 54 11.11 -8.80 -3.96
CA LEU A 54 11.82 -7.84 -3.12
C LEU A 54 10.88 -6.76 -2.61
N LYS A 55 10.76 -6.61 -1.30
CA LYS A 55 10.11 -5.46 -0.65
C LYS A 55 11.15 -4.63 0.09
N VAL A 56 11.08 -3.31 -0.01
CA VAL A 56 12.08 -2.39 0.54
C VAL A 56 11.44 -1.40 1.50
N LEU A 57 12.08 -1.19 2.66
CA LEU A 57 11.58 -0.32 3.73
C LEU A 57 12.51 0.87 3.96
N PHE A 58 12.01 2.08 3.74
CA PHE A 58 12.65 3.34 4.14
C PHE A 58 12.11 3.78 5.50
N TRP A 59 12.60 3.12 6.54
CA TRP A 59 12.32 3.35 7.95
C TRP A 59 13.64 3.38 8.70
N MET A 60 13.73 3.97 9.90
CA MET A 60 14.99 4.01 10.66
C MET A 60 15.63 2.63 10.87
N ASN A 61 14.79 1.58 10.94
CA ASN A 61 15.19 0.19 10.86
C ASN A 61 15.09 -0.30 9.41
N SER A 62 15.83 0.37 8.51
CA SER A 62 15.76 0.10 7.06
C SER A 62 16.06 -1.36 6.76
N ARG A 63 15.20 -1.99 5.97
CA ARG A 63 15.17 -3.43 5.75
C ARG A 63 14.75 -3.76 4.33
N ALA A 64 15.24 -4.89 3.84
CA ALA A 64 14.70 -5.58 2.68
C ALA A 64 14.06 -6.90 3.11
N PHE A 65 12.86 -7.17 2.60
CA PHE A 65 12.20 -8.46 2.72
C PHE A 65 12.29 -9.17 1.38
N VAL A 66 12.92 -10.34 1.37
CA VAL A 66 13.10 -11.15 0.18
C VAL A 66 12.27 -12.42 0.33
N LEU A 67 11.19 -12.51 -0.45
CA LEU A 67 10.36 -13.71 -0.47
C LEU A 67 10.95 -14.71 -1.46
N ASP A 68 11.25 -15.92 -1.00
CA ASP A 68 11.63 -17.08 -1.81
C ASP A 68 10.55 -18.15 -1.66
N GLY A 69 9.63 -18.22 -2.64
CA GLY A 69 8.41 -19.01 -2.51
C GLY A 69 7.52 -18.51 -1.37
N THR A 70 7.36 -19.34 -0.33
CA THR A 70 6.57 -19.02 0.88
C THR A 70 7.41 -18.51 2.04
N THR A 71 8.74 -18.54 1.92
CA THR A 71 9.66 -18.14 2.98
C THR A 71 10.03 -16.66 2.82
N GLU A 72 9.95 -15.89 3.89
CA GLU A 72 10.37 -14.49 3.92
C GLU A 72 11.71 -14.36 4.66
N HIS A 73 12.69 -13.73 4.00
CA HIS A 73 14.00 -13.44 4.57
C HIS A 73 14.15 -11.94 4.81
N VAL A 74 14.51 -11.55 6.02
CA VAL A 74 14.73 -10.14 6.39
C VAL A 74 16.22 -9.82 6.37
N ILE A 75 16.59 -8.77 5.65
CA ILE A 75 17.96 -8.27 5.58
C ILE A 75 17.95 -6.82 6.06
N ASP A 76 18.66 -6.57 7.17
CA ASP A 76 18.88 -5.22 7.67
C ASP A 76 19.81 -4.43 6.72
N ILE A 77 19.44 -3.19 6.41
CA ILE A 77 20.21 -2.31 5.55
C ILE A 77 21.08 -1.39 6.41
N PRO A 78 22.41 -1.50 6.34
CA PRO A 78 23.29 -0.63 7.09
C PRO A 78 23.34 0.77 6.47
N PHE A 79 23.34 1.79 7.32
CA PHE A 79 23.62 3.18 6.96
C PHE A 79 24.31 3.85 8.15
N GLU A 80 25.25 4.77 7.91
CA GLU A 80 26.18 5.26 8.94
C GLU A 80 25.48 5.91 10.14
N GLN A 81 24.43 6.68 9.88
CA GLN A 81 23.63 7.35 10.90
C GLN A 81 23.03 6.36 11.91
N ARG A 82 22.78 5.11 11.51
CA ARG A 82 22.24 4.03 12.37
C ARG A 82 23.10 3.79 13.61
N ASN A 83 24.41 3.94 13.49
CA ASN A 83 25.36 3.70 14.58
C ASN A 83 25.38 4.82 15.63
N ARG A 84 24.77 5.97 15.31
CA ARG A 84 24.68 7.14 16.20
C ARG A 84 23.37 7.18 16.98
N ILE A 85 22.46 6.24 16.72
CA ILE A 85 21.12 6.20 17.34
C ILE A 85 21.21 5.49 18.69
N ASN A 86 20.66 6.12 19.73
CA ASN A 86 20.43 5.46 21.01
C ASN A 86 19.10 4.69 20.96
N TRP A 87 19.17 3.39 20.66
CA TRP A 87 18.00 2.51 20.53
C TRP A 87 17.21 2.26 21.83
N LYS A 88 17.69 2.77 22.98
CA LYS A 88 17.03 2.62 24.29
C LYS A 88 16.13 3.79 24.66
N ASP A 89 16.11 4.85 23.85
CA ASP A 89 15.28 6.01 24.10
C ASP A 89 14.14 6.05 23.06
N ASP A 90 12.93 5.87 23.57
CA ASP A 90 11.70 5.70 22.80
C ASP A 90 11.29 6.99 22.05
N ILE A 91 11.76 8.16 22.48
CA ILE A 91 11.40 9.45 21.87
C ILE A 91 12.14 9.65 20.54
N TYR A 92 13.36 9.12 20.41
CA TYR A 92 14.15 9.25 19.17
C TYR A 92 13.47 8.66 17.95
N PHE A 93 12.56 7.70 18.12
CA PHE A 93 11.84 7.13 16.99
C PHE A 93 11.01 8.19 16.25
N LEU A 94 10.46 9.17 16.98
CA LEU A 94 9.58 10.20 16.43
C LEU A 94 10.36 11.32 15.73
N ASP A 95 11.55 11.65 16.23
CA ASP A 95 12.37 12.77 15.74
C ASP A 95 13.45 12.36 14.73
N PHE A 96 13.60 11.07 14.46
CA PHE A 96 14.60 10.59 13.51
C PHE A 96 14.31 11.10 12.09
N ILE A 97 15.31 11.70 11.45
CA ILE A 97 15.28 12.11 10.04
C ILE A 97 16.54 11.61 9.35
N PHE A 98 16.39 10.95 8.21
CA PHE A 98 17.51 10.48 7.40
C PHE A 98 18.32 11.64 6.83
N GLU A 99 19.64 11.55 7.00
CA GLU A 99 20.60 12.34 6.23
C GLU A 99 20.56 11.95 4.73
N ASP A 100 20.92 12.88 3.84
CA ASP A 100 20.97 12.60 2.40
C ASP A 100 21.93 11.46 2.04
N ILE A 101 23.05 11.36 2.76
CA ILE A 101 23.99 10.27 2.56
C ILE A 101 23.37 8.91 2.94
N SER A 102 22.57 8.87 4.00
CA SER A 102 21.84 7.66 4.42
C SER A 102 20.86 7.21 3.34
N ILE A 103 20.04 8.13 2.78
CA ILE A 103 19.12 7.79 1.68
C ILE A 103 19.87 7.29 0.45
N ARG A 104 20.98 7.94 0.07
CA ARG A 104 21.81 7.48 -1.07
C ARG A 104 22.36 6.08 -0.83
N ASN A 105 22.86 5.78 0.36
CA ASN A 105 23.42 4.48 0.71
C ASN A 105 22.33 3.39 0.69
N ILE A 106 21.15 3.68 1.25
CA ILE A 106 20.00 2.76 1.24
C ILE A 106 19.54 2.46 -0.19
N ILE A 107 19.39 3.50 -1.03
CA ILE A 107 19.06 3.34 -2.45
C ILE A 107 20.08 2.45 -3.17
N SER A 108 21.37 2.72 -2.99
CA SER A 108 22.46 1.95 -3.59
C SER A 108 22.40 0.47 -3.19
N MET A 109 22.13 0.18 -1.91
CA MET A 109 21.95 -1.17 -1.41
C MET A 109 20.75 -1.86 -2.05
N PHE A 110 19.59 -1.19 -2.15
CA PHE A 110 18.43 -1.76 -2.81
C PHE A 110 18.64 -2.00 -4.31
N ASP A 111 19.33 -1.10 -5.01
CA ASP A 111 19.72 -1.29 -6.40
C ASP A 111 20.63 -2.51 -6.57
N GLN A 112 21.62 -2.68 -5.69
CA GLN A 112 22.49 -3.85 -5.68
C GLN A 112 21.70 -5.13 -5.41
N MET A 113 20.82 -5.15 -4.42
CA MET A 113 20.01 -6.32 -4.09
C MET A 113 19.10 -6.72 -5.24
N SER A 114 18.40 -5.74 -5.84
CA SER A 114 17.55 -5.96 -7.01
C SER A 114 18.35 -6.52 -8.19
N TYR A 115 19.57 -6.03 -8.42
CA TYR A 115 20.49 -6.58 -9.42
C TYR A 115 20.89 -8.02 -9.08
N VAL A 116 21.47 -8.28 -7.91
CA VAL A 116 21.96 -9.60 -7.51
C VAL A 116 20.86 -10.65 -7.58
N PHE A 117 19.67 -10.32 -7.06
CA PHE A 117 18.52 -11.22 -7.05
C PHE A 117 17.79 -11.29 -8.39
N ASN A 118 18.25 -10.55 -9.41
CA ASN A 118 17.66 -10.48 -10.74
C ASN A 118 16.14 -10.25 -10.66
N THR A 119 15.69 -9.31 -9.83
CA THR A 119 14.27 -9.09 -9.55
C THR A 119 13.97 -7.61 -9.38
N ASP A 120 12.82 -7.15 -9.86
CA ASP A 120 12.38 -5.76 -9.66
C ASP A 120 11.92 -5.54 -8.20
N ILE A 121 11.78 -4.29 -7.77
CA ILE A 121 11.22 -3.99 -6.45
C ILE A 121 9.71 -4.16 -6.55
N HIS A 122 9.15 -5.10 -5.79
CA HIS A 122 7.73 -5.42 -5.84
C HIS A 122 6.93 -4.52 -4.90
N SER A 123 7.52 -4.12 -3.78
CA SER A 123 6.86 -3.30 -2.77
C SER A 123 7.83 -2.30 -2.15
N ILE A 124 7.34 -1.09 -1.92
CA ILE A 124 8.03 -0.05 -1.14
C ILE A 124 7.15 0.36 0.04
N SER A 125 7.75 0.46 1.21
CA SER A 125 7.14 1.10 2.38
C SER A 125 8.07 2.15 2.93
N MET A 126 7.55 3.32 3.30
CA MET A 126 8.37 4.37 3.88
C MET A 126 7.64 5.14 4.97
N ASN A 127 8.40 5.61 5.94
CA ASN A 127 7.96 6.63 6.87
C ASN A 127 8.38 7.99 6.31
N ALA A 128 7.40 8.80 5.90
CA ALA A 128 7.63 10.09 5.27
C ALA A 128 8.29 11.10 6.21
N ASN A 129 8.03 11.05 7.53
CA ASN A 129 8.71 11.92 8.48
C ASN A 129 10.21 11.64 8.52
N GLN A 130 10.56 10.37 8.61
CA GLN A 130 11.96 9.95 8.63
C GLN A 130 12.62 10.25 7.29
N CYS A 131 11.86 10.25 6.21
CA CYS A 131 12.30 10.64 4.88
C CYS A 131 12.00 12.12 4.55
N SER A 132 11.81 12.99 5.55
CA SER A 132 11.39 14.38 5.31
C SER A 132 12.31 15.10 4.33
N GLY A 133 11.69 15.78 3.37
CA GLY A 133 12.35 16.42 2.22
C GLY A 133 12.93 15.47 1.16
N LYS A 134 12.77 14.14 1.30
CA LYS A 134 13.41 13.12 0.46
C LYS A 134 12.43 12.11 -0.15
N VAL A 135 11.15 12.14 0.24
CA VAL A 135 10.10 11.26 -0.31
C VAL A 135 10.04 11.34 -1.84
N SER A 136 9.93 12.55 -2.40
CA SER A 136 9.87 12.73 -3.87
C SER A 136 11.08 12.16 -4.58
N ARG A 137 12.28 12.30 -3.99
CA ARG A 137 13.52 11.72 -4.54
C ARG A 137 13.45 10.20 -4.57
N ILE A 138 12.95 9.57 -3.51
CA ILE A 138 12.79 8.11 -3.44
C ILE A 138 11.79 7.63 -4.50
N LEU A 139 10.64 8.29 -4.63
CA LEU A 139 9.63 7.93 -5.63
C LEU A 139 10.14 8.15 -7.07
N CYS A 140 10.87 9.24 -7.34
CA CYS A 140 11.49 9.49 -8.64
C CYS A 140 12.56 8.44 -8.98
N TRP A 141 13.37 8.03 -8.01
CA TRP A 141 14.32 6.91 -8.19
C TRP A 141 13.59 5.63 -8.59
N LEU A 142 12.53 5.28 -7.88
CA LEU A 142 11.73 4.09 -8.17
C LEU A 142 11.12 4.15 -9.57
N ASN A 143 10.56 5.31 -9.96
CA ASN A 143 9.94 5.50 -11.27
C ASN A 143 10.97 5.42 -12.42
N TYR A 144 12.18 5.95 -12.21
CA TYR A 144 13.29 5.82 -13.15
C TYR A 144 13.76 4.36 -13.29
N ARG A 145 13.75 3.61 -12.19
CA ARG A 145 14.24 2.23 -12.13
C ARG A 145 13.32 1.25 -12.86
N GLN A 146 12.00 1.38 -12.71
CA GLN A 146 11.06 0.35 -13.15
C GLN A 146 9.73 0.92 -13.63
N LYS A 147 9.13 0.24 -14.61
CA LYS A 147 7.89 0.69 -15.28
C LYS A 147 6.61 0.54 -14.44
N SER A 148 6.65 -0.29 -13.40
CA SER A 148 5.48 -0.58 -12.55
C SER A 148 5.91 -1.12 -11.21
N ILE A 149 5.06 -1.02 -10.21
CA ILE A 149 5.23 -1.61 -8.88
C ILE A 149 3.93 -2.27 -8.42
N ASP A 150 3.99 -3.28 -7.57
CA ASP A 150 2.78 -3.90 -7.03
C ASP A 150 2.21 -3.06 -5.88
N ASP A 151 3.05 -2.73 -4.89
CA ASP A 151 2.60 -2.16 -3.62
C ASP A 151 3.41 -0.91 -3.21
N VAL A 152 2.72 0.17 -2.86
CA VAL A 152 3.29 1.41 -2.31
C VAL A 152 2.61 1.73 -0.99
N LYS A 153 3.40 1.89 0.08
CA LYS A 153 2.94 2.33 1.39
C LYS A 153 3.73 3.54 1.89
N ILE A 154 3.05 4.61 2.27
CA ILE A 154 3.66 5.85 2.77
C ILE A 154 2.93 6.32 4.04
N ASP A 155 3.66 6.33 5.15
CA ASP A 155 3.16 6.78 6.46
C ASP A 155 3.68 8.19 6.76
N PHE A 156 2.78 9.17 6.82
CA PHE A 156 3.00 10.58 7.18
C PHE A 156 2.53 10.85 8.61
N ASN A 157 3.42 11.35 9.45
CA ASN A 157 3.07 11.99 10.72
C ASN A 157 3.57 13.46 10.74
N THR A 158 3.52 14.18 9.62
CA THR A 158 3.94 15.59 9.50
C THR A 158 2.90 16.41 8.72
N ARG A 159 3.11 17.74 8.68
CA ARG A 159 2.30 18.71 7.91
C ARG A 159 2.76 18.90 6.46
N GLU A 160 3.56 17.99 5.91
CA GLU A 160 4.04 18.11 4.53
C GLU A 160 2.89 18.12 3.51
N ASP A 161 3.10 18.75 2.35
CA ASP A 161 2.10 18.81 1.30
C ASP A 161 1.97 17.44 0.60
N ILE A 162 0.96 16.69 1.02
CA ILE A 162 0.65 15.36 0.49
C ILE A 162 0.30 15.43 -1.00
N ALA A 163 -0.16 16.57 -1.52
CA ALA A 163 -0.68 16.69 -2.88
C ALA A 163 0.39 16.33 -3.93
N ASP A 164 1.62 16.79 -3.74
CA ASP A 164 2.75 16.48 -4.62
C ASP A 164 3.08 14.98 -4.57
N ILE A 165 2.99 14.36 -3.40
CA ILE A 165 3.25 12.93 -3.24
C ILE A 165 2.15 12.08 -3.88
N ILE A 166 0.88 12.47 -3.73
CA ILE A 166 -0.23 11.81 -4.42
C ILE A 166 -0.04 11.94 -5.93
N SER A 167 0.32 13.12 -6.43
CA SER A 167 0.61 13.36 -7.85
C SER A 167 1.75 12.45 -8.35
N LEU A 168 2.85 12.34 -7.60
CA LEU A 168 3.94 11.41 -7.94
C LEU A 168 3.49 9.95 -7.92
N CYS A 169 2.67 9.54 -6.95
CA CYS A 169 2.12 8.19 -6.89
C CYS A 169 1.25 7.85 -8.10
N GLN A 170 0.56 8.83 -8.71
CA GLN A 170 -0.18 8.60 -9.97
C GLN A 170 0.74 8.30 -11.15
N THR A 171 1.98 8.79 -11.12
CA THR A 171 2.97 8.49 -12.17
C THR A 171 3.61 7.11 -12.00
N LEU A 172 3.59 6.56 -10.79
CA LEU A 172 3.99 5.19 -10.51
C LEU A 172 2.83 4.29 -10.97
N ASN A 173 3.04 3.50 -12.02
CA ASN A 173 2.06 2.50 -12.43
C ASN A 173 1.94 1.40 -11.34
N ILE A 174 1.11 1.66 -10.33
CA ILE A 174 0.86 0.82 -9.15
C ILE A 174 -0.24 -0.17 -9.49
N LYS A 175 0.09 -1.47 -9.42
CA LYS A 175 -0.80 -2.53 -9.90
C LYS A 175 -1.79 -3.04 -8.84
N LYS A 176 -1.40 -3.04 -7.56
CA LYS A 176 -2.16 -3.72 -6.51
C LYS A 176 -2.57 -2.79 -5.39
N ASN A 177 -1.62 -2.22 -4.67
CA ASN A 177 -1.90 -1.53 -3.40
C ASN A 177 -1.27 -0.14 -3.37
N LEU A 178 -2.09 0.87 -3.11
CA LEU A 178 -1.64 2.19 -2.66
C LEU A 178 -2.20 2.46 -1.27
N ASP A 179 -1.32 2.60 -0.29
CA ASP A 179 -1.64 2.94 1.10
C ASP A 179 -0.90 4.21 1.50
N ILE A 180 -1.63 5.31 1.65
CA ILE A 180 -1.10 6.59 2.15
C ILE A 180 -1.85 6.93 3.43
N ALA A 181 -1.13 7.04 4.53
CA ALA A 181 -1.69 7.46 5.81
C ALA A 181 -1.04 8.74 6.31
N ASN A 182 -1.80 9.83 6.37
CA ASN A 182 -1.48 11.07 7.06
C ASN A 182 -2.42 11.32 8.24
N PHE A 183 -1.80 11.50 9.41
CA PHE A 183 -2.51 11.74 10.67
C PHE A 183 -2.64 13.22 11.03
N PHE A 184 -2.29 14.16 10.15
CA PHE A 184 -2.39 15.60 10.39
C PHE A 184 -3.22 16.35 9.34
N GLU A 185 -3.78 17.49 9.73
CA GLU A 185 -4.38 18.44 8.78
C GLU A 185 -3.29 19.00 7.86
N SER A 186 -3.48 18.81 6.55
CA SER A 186 -2.63 19.42 5.53
C SER A 186 -3.04 20.86 5.25
N HIS A 187 -2.14 21.60 4.62
CA HIS A 187 -2.49 22.87 4.00
C HIS A 187 -3.46 22.67 2.82
N LYS A 188 -4.20 23.74 2.48
CA LYS A 188 -5.13 23.75 1.34
C LYS A 188 -4.36 23.50 0.04
N GLY A 189 -4.47 22.28 -0.48
CA GLY A 189 -3.89 21.91 -1.77
C GLY A 189 -4.79 22.26 -2.95
N LYS A 190 -4.23 22.19 -4.17
CA LYS A 190 -5.03 22.23 -5.41
C LYS A 190 -5.82 20.93 -5.54
N LYS A 191 -7.06 21.02 -6.05
CA LYS A 191 -7.83 19.82 -6.43
C LYS A 191 -7.00 18.96 -7.38
N LEU A 192 -6.94 17.66 -7.08
CA LEU A 192 -6.36 16.68 -7.97
C LEU A 192 -7.49 16.06 -8.81
N ASN A 193 -7.15 15.54 -9.98
CA ASN A 193 -8.06 14.70 -10.78
C ASN A 193 -7.45 13.30 -10.90
N PRO A 194 -7.31 12.57 -9.78
CA PRO A 194 -6.76 11.22 -9.82
C PRO A 194 -7.63 10.31 -10.66
N LYS A 195 -6.99 9.35 -11.33
CA LYS A 195 -7.64 8.14 -11.83
C LYS A 195 -6.88 6.94 -11.29
N TYR A 196 -7.54 6.15 -10.45
CA TYR A 196 -6.96 4.96 -9.86
C TYR A 196 -7.57 3.71 -10.47
N GLU A 197 -6.70 2.83 -10.95
CA GLU A 197 -7.02 1.51 -11.46
C GLU A 197 -6.08 0.51 -10.79
N MET A 198 -6.53 -0.09 -9.70
CA MET A 198 -5.72 -0.98 -8.85
C MET A 198 -6.60 -1.86 -7.99
N ASP A 199 -6.06 -2.84 -7.29
CA ASP A 199 -6.88 -3.69 -6.43
C ASP A 199 -7.34 -2.95 -5.16
N ASN A 200 -6.45 -2.20 -4.51
CA ASN A 200 -6.69 -1.62 -3.20
C ASN A 200 -6.16 -0.19 -3.11
N LEU A 201 -7.04 0.72 -2.72
CA LEU A 201 -6.74 2.13 -2.52
C LEU A 201 -7.11 2.55 -1.09
N TRP A 202 -6.10 2.87 -0.30
CA TRP A 202 -6.24 3.39 1.05
C TRP A 202 -5.61 4.76 1.14
N LEU A 203 -6.44 5.77 1.37
CA LEU A 203 -6.01 7.15 1.56
C LEU A 203 -6.61 7.64 2.87
N HIS A 204 -5.77 7.65 3.90
CA HIS A 204 -6.12 8.13 5.22
C HIS A 204 -5.54 9.53 5.40
N ALA A 205 -6.28 10.59 5.13
CA ALA A 205 -5.88 11.97 5.40
C ALA A 205 -7.05 12.79 5.96
N TYR A 206 -6.75 13.87 6.68
CA TYR A 206 -7.73 14.90 6.99
C TYR A 206 -8.06 15.73 5.73
N ASN A 207 -9.32 16.09 5.55
CA ASN A 207 -9.81 16.93 4.44
C ASN A 207 -9.47 16.36 3.04
N LEU A 208 -9.67 15.06 2.82
CA LEU A 208 -9.38 14.40 1.54
C LEU A 208 -10.23 14.95 0.39
N ASP A 209 -11.39 15.55 0.71
CA ASP A 209 -12.29 16.27 -0.18
C ASP A 209 -11.67 17.50 -0.87
N GLN A 210 -10.53 18.00 -0.37
CA GLN A 210 -9.76 19.05 -1.05
C GLN A 210 -9.07 18.55 -2.32
N TRP A 211 -8.75 17.26 -2.39
CA TRP A 211 -8.01 16.68 -3.51
C TRP A 211 -8.82 15.67 -4.30
N ILE A 212 -9.78 15.00 -3.68
CA ILE A 212 -10.57 13.93 -4.29
C ILE A 212 -12.05 14.30 -4.23
N THR A 213 -12.66 14.45 -5.39
CA THR A 213 -14.10 14.71 -5.50
C THR A 213 -14.90 13.41 -5.55
N LEU A 214 -16.21 13.51 -5.33
CA LEU A 214 -17.10 12.38 -5.51
C LEU A 214 -17.05 11.81 -6.95
N ASP A 215 -16.92 12.68 -7.95
CA ASP A 215 -16.79 12.28 -9.35
C ASP A 215 -15.54 11.42 -9.58
N ASN A 216 -14.41 11.79 -8.96
CA ASN A 216 -13.21 10.95 -9.02
C ASN A 216 -13.47 9.56 -8.42
N ILE A 217 -14.15 9.48 -7.28
CA ILE A 217 -14.48 8.20 -6.62
C ILE A 217 -15.37 7.34 -7.53
N MET A 218 -16.35 7.93 -8.20
CA MET A 218 -17.22 7.22 -9.16
C MET A 218 -16.45 6.69 -10.38
N ASP A 219 -15.35 7.36 -10.76
CA ASP A 219 -14.49 6.98 -11.88
C ASP A 219 -13.36 5.99 -11.52
N PHE A 220 -13.11 5.74 -10.24
CA PHE A 220 -12.09 4.77 -9.81
C PHE A 220 -12.46 3.33 -10.19
N ASP A 221 -11.47 2.57 -10.63
CA ASP A 221 -11.59 1.13 -10.87
C ASP A 221 -10.79 0.35 -9.82
N CYS A 222 -11.36 0.31 -8.61
CA CYS A 222 -10.76 -0.35 -7.44
C CYS A 222 -11.63 -1.50 -6.91
N ILE A 223 -11.01 -2.55 -6.37
CA ILE A 223 -11.74 -3.63 -5.67
C ILE A 223 -12.07 -3.20 -4.23
N HIS A 224 -11.11 -2.62 -3.51
CA HIS A 224 -11.31 -2.13 -2.16
C HIS A 224 -10.88 -0.66 -2.06
N MET A 225 -11.75 0.18 -1.51
CA MET A 225 -11.47 1.59 -1.26
C MET A 225 -11.69 1.91 0.22
N ASN A 226 -10.69 2.51 0.86
CA ASN A 226 -10.81 3.06 2.21
C ASN A 226 -10.27 4.48 2.21
N LEU A 227 -11.17 5.45 2.17
CA LEU A 227 -10.86 6.86 1.99
C LEU A 227 -11.40 7.62 3.19
N THR A 228 -10.59 8.43 3.86
CA THR A 228 -11.05 9.13 5.08
C THR A 228 -11.43 10.58 4.84
N SER A 229 -12.35 11.06 5.67
CA SER A 229 -12.65 12.48 5.87
C SER A 229 -13.08 13.24 4.61
N PHE A 230 -14.36 13.13 4.25
CA PHE A 230 -15.01 13.99 3.27
C PHE A 230 -16.16 14.78 3.89
N SER A 231 -16.41 15.96 3.33
CA SER A 231 -17.59 16.78 3.65
C SER A 231 -18.81 16.47 2.77
N PHE A 232 -18.87 15.27 2.16
CA PHE A 232 -20.02 14.87 1.34
C PHE A 232 -21.30 14.82 2.17
N THR A 233 -22.36 15.37 1.60
CA THR A 233 -23.69 15.40 2.20
C THR A 233 -24.49 14.12 1.90
N SER A 234 -25.63 13.95 2.56
CA SER A 234 -26.58 12.88 2.22
C SER A 234 -27.00 12.92 0.75
N SER A 235 -27.13 14.11 0.17
CA SER A 235 -27.47 14.29 -1.25
C SER A 235 -26.34 13.87 -2.18
N ASP A 236 -25.09 14.18 -1.83
CA ASP A 236 -23.91 13.73 -2.57
C ASP A 236 -23.82 12.19 -2.55
N MET A 237 -24.03 11.59 -1.37
CA MET A 237 -24.01 10.14 -1.25
C MET A 237 -25.21 9.47 -1.93
N ASN A 238 -26.40 10.11 -1.97
CA ASN A 238 -27.52 9.64 -2.78
C ASN A 238 -27.15 9.60 -4.27
N ARG A 239 -26.45 10.64 -4.77
CA ARG A 239 -25.92 10.67 -6.14
C ARG A 239 -24.95 9.52 -6.38
N TYR A 240 -24.04 9.24 -5.43
CA TYR A 240 -23.13 8.10 -5.51
C TYR A 240 -23.87 6.77 -5.58
N LEU A 241 -24.83 6.51 -4.68
CA LEU A 241 -25.60 5.27 -4.68
C LEU A 241 -26.37 5.08 -5.99
N LYS A 242 -27.00 6.14 -6.52
CA LYS A 242 -27.64 6.12 -7.84
C LYS A 242 -26.65 5.82 -8.96
N ALA A 243 -25.44 6.37 -8.91
CA ALA A 243 -24.40 6.07 -9.91
C ALA A 243 -23.94 4.60 -9.83
N TRP A 244 -23.77 4.07 -8.63
CA TRP A 244 -23.40 2.66 -8.43
C TRP A 244 -24.50 1.71 -8.92
N ILE A 245 -25.77 2.02 -8.64
CA ILE A 245 -26.93 1.27 -9.16
C ILE A 245 -26.92 1.23 -10.70
N ASN A 246 -26.45 2.30 -11.34
CA ASN A 246 -26.29 2.42 -12.78
C ASN A 246 -24.97 1.86 -13.33
N GLY A 247 -24.12 1.28 -12.49
CA GLY A 247 -22.94 0.50 -12.91
C GLY A 247 -21.57 1.14 -12.67
N CYS A 248 -21.47 2.28 -11.97
CA CYS A 248 -20.14 2.79 -11.60
C CYS A 248 -19.42 1.85 -10.62
N ASN A 249 -18.08 1.94 -10.55
CA ASN A 249 -17.21 1.08 -9.73
C ASN A 249 -17.54 -0.43 -9.85
N PHE A 250 -17.59 -0.96 -11.07
CA PHE A 250 -18.02 -2.34 -11.32
C PHE A 250 -17.23 -3.42 -10.56
N ARG A 251 -15.91 -3.25 -10.39
CA ARG A 251 -15.05 -4.19 -9.66
C ARG A 251 -15.11 -4.06 -8.13
N MET A 252 -15.74 -3.02 -7.61
CA MET A 252 -15.72 -2.69 -6.18
C MET A 252 -16.48 -3.73 -5.37
N LYS A 253 -15.81 -4.23 -4.32
CA LYS A 253 -16.36 -5.13 -3.31
C LYS A 253 -16.50 -4.46 -1.96
N TYR A 254 -15.61 -3.51 -1.64
CA TYR A 254 -15.58 -2.77 -0.37
C TYR A 254 -15.37 -1.29 -0.63
N LEU A 255 -16.21 -0.46 -0.01
CA LEU A 255 -16.04 0.97 0.10
C LEU A 255 -16.17 1.38 1.56
N SER A 256 -15.23 2.20 2.04
CA SER A 256 -15.32 2.90 3.31
C SER A 256 -14.98 4.37 3.10
N LEU A 257 -15.90 5.24 3.47
CA LEU A 257 -15.75 6.70 3.44
C LEU A 257 -15.90 7.25 4.85
N GLY A 258 -14.96 8.08 5.30
CA GLY A 258 -15.15 8.84 6.54
C GLY A 258 -16.04 10.05 6.29
N LEU A 259 -17.29 10.03 6.77
CA LEU A 259 -18.30 11.07 6.49
C LEU A 259 -18.92 11.61 7.78
N ARG A 260 -19.49 12.82 7.72
CA ARG A 260 -20.40 13.29 8.78
C ARG A 260 -21.68 12.44 8.81
N PRO A 261 -22.44 12.43 9.93
CA PRO A 261 -23.70 11.72 10.02
C PRO A 261 -24.62 12.04 8.83
N LEU A 262 -25.14 11.01 8.18
CA LEU A 262 -26.02 11.11 7.03
C LEU A 262 -27.47 10.92 7.46
N ASP A 263 -28.36 11.66 6.81
CA ASP A 263 -29.80 11.44 6.90
C ASP A 263 -30.18 10.29 5.95
N LEU A 264 -30.64 9.17 6.52
CA LEU A 264 -30.98 7.97 5.76
C LEU A 264 -32.12 8.23 4.75
N LYS A 265 -33.09 9.11 5.06
CA LYS A 265 -34.20 9.43 4.15
C LYS A 265 -33.70 10.16 2.92
N VAL A 266 -32.81 11.14 3.10
CA VAL A 266 -32.20 11.87 1.98
C VAL A 266 -31.25 10.96 1.19
N LEU A 267 -30.47 10.12 1.89
CA LEU A 267 -29.55 9.18 1.28
C LEU A 267 -30.26 8.16 0.36
N THR A 268 -31.46 7.72 0.72
CA THR A 268 -32.23 6.69 0.01
C THR A 268 -33.34 7.23 -0.88
N ASP A 269 -33.47 8.56 -1.01
CA ASP A 269 -34.50 9.18 -1.84
C ASP A 269 -34.44 8.71 -3.29
N GLY A 270 -35.55 8.16 -3.78
CA GLY A 270 -35.68 7.59 -5.13
C GLY A 270 -34.86 6.32 -5.37
N ILE A 271 -34.49 5.58 -4.32
CA ILE A 271 -33.81 4.28 -4.38
C ILE A 271 -34.69 3.21 -3.74
N GLU A 272 -34.86 2.08 -4.42
CA GLU A 272 -35.49 0.90 -3.82
C GLU A 272 -34.52 0.26 -2.83
N VAL A 273 -34.95 0.14 -1.56
CA VAL A 273 -34.14 -0.36 -0.45
C VAL A 273 -34.84 -1.50 0.28
N GLU A 274 -34.07 -2.47 0.74
CA GLU A 274 -34.54 -3.53 1.64
C GLU A 274 -33.73 -3.43 2.95
N GLU A 275 -34.37 -3.29 4.11
CA GLU A 275 -33.63 -3.37 5.38
C GLU A 275 -33.07 -4.77 5.60
N VAL A 276 -31.84 -4.85 6.13
CA VAL A 276 -31.25 -6.14 6.51
C VAL A 276 -32.07 -6.71 7.66
N ASN A 277 -32.63 -7.91 7.46
CA ASN A 277 -33.22 -8.67 8.56
C ASN A 277 -32.10 -8.98 9.57
N ALA A 278 -32.27 -8.53 10.82
CA ALA A 278 -31.29 -8.69 11.90
C ALA A 278 -30.87 -10.14 12.17
N SER A 279 -31.62 -11.14 11.66
CA SER A 279 -31.23 -12.55 11.73
C SER A 279 -30.18 -12.98 10.70
N ILE A 280 -29.84 -12.15 9.71
CA ILE A 280 -28.88 -12.48 8.64
C ILE A 280 -27.60 -11.67 8.86
N VAL A 281 -26.57 -12.34 9.37
CA VAL A 281 -25.23 -11.77 9.50
C VAL A 281 -24.42 -12.08 8.25
N ARG A 282 -24.02 -11.05 7.51
CA ARG A 282 -23.10 -11.21 6.37
C ARG A 282 -21.69 -10.80 6.78
N SER A 283 -20.71 -11.62 6.44
CA SER A 283 -19.31 -11.31 6.67
C SER A 283 -18.52 -11.34 5.37
N TYR A 284 -17.64 -10.36 5.20
CA TYR A 284 -16.68 -10.34 4.11
C TYR A 284 -15.28 -10.42 4.68
N ASN A 285 -14.58 -11.49 4.32
CA ASN A 285 -13.20 -11.71 4.72
C ASN A 285 -12.25 -11.45 3.54
N SER A 286 -11.31 -10.54 3.74
CA SER A 286 -10.23 -10.27 2.80
C SER A 286 -8.94 -10.13 3.60
N LYS A 287 -7.86 -10.73 3.10
CA LYS A 287 -6.51 -10.65 3.72
C LYS A 287 -6.00 -9.22 3.87
N ILE A 288 -6.62 -8.29 3.14
CA ILE A 288 -6.27 -6.87 3.12
C ILE A 288 -7.01 -6.13 4.23
N LEU A 289 -8.17 -6.59 4.71
CA LEU A 289 -8.85 -5.94 5.84
C LEU A 289 -8.22 -6.39 7.17
N ARG A 290 -8.20 -5.51 8.19
CA ARG A 290 -7.70 -5.83 9.56
C ARG A 290 -8.58 -6.85 10.32
N GLY A 291 -9.55 -7.46 9.65
CA GLY A 291 -10.55 -8.36 10.19
C GLY A 291 -11.73 -8.47 9.22
N PRO A 292 -12.65 -9.44 9.44
CA PRO A 292 -13.86 -9.54 8.64
C PRO A 292 -14.68 -8.26 8.79
N CYS A 293 -15.21 -7.76 7.68
CA CYS A 293 -16.22 -6.72 7.71
C CYS A 293 -17.58 -7.38 7.90
N VAL A 294 -18.19 -7.17 9.07
CA VAL A 294 -19.45 -7.80 9.46
C VAL A 294 -20.61 -6.80 9.37
N PHE A 295 -21.67 -7.23 8.71
CA PHE A 295 -22.95 -6.52 8.59
C PHE A 295 -24.02 -7.37 9.28
N GLU A 296 -24.35 -7.00 10.51
CA GLU A 296 -25.51 -7.52 11.28
C GLU A 296 -26.77 -6.67 10.99
N ASP A 297 -26.56 -5.47 10.45
CA ASP A 297 -27.52 -4.43 10.17
C ASP A 297 -27.12 -3.66 8.90
N GLY A 298 -28.02 -2.80 8.42
CA GLY A 298 -27.77 -1.91 7.29
C GLY A 298 -28.91 -1.90 6.28
N THR A 299 -28.64 -1.26 5.15
CA THR A 299 -29.61 -1.06 4.07
C THR A 299 -29.11 -1.75 2.81
N ASN A 300 -29.91 -2.66 2.25
CA ASN A 300 -29.61 -3.32 1.00
C ASN A 300 -30.10 -2.47 -0.19
N ILE A 301 -29.31 -2.47 -1.25
CA ILE A 301 -29.66 -1.95 -2.56
C ILE A 301 -29.25 -2.95 -3.64
N ARG A 302 -29.90 -2.85 -4.79
CA ARG A 302 -29.61 -3.66 -5.96
C ARG A 302 -29.25 -2.77 -7.13
N SER A 303 -28.16 -3.09 -7.81
CA SER A 303 -27.82 -2.47 -9.09
C SER A 303 -28.67 -3.06 -10.21
N LYS A 304 -28.73 -2.35 -11.34
CA LYS A 304 -29.48 -2.78 -12.53
C LYS A 304 -28.98 -4.10 -13.14
N ASP A 305 -27.73 -4.46 -12.87
CA ASP A 305 -27.12 -5.72 -13.29
C ASP A 305 -27.35 -6.88 -12.28
N GLY A 306 -28.17 -6.66 -11.25
CA GLY A 306 -28.57 -7.68 -10.28
C GLY A 306 -27.68 -7.80 -9.04
N ARG A 307 -26.50 -7.14 -9.01
CA ARG A 307 -25.61 -7.22 -7.85
C ARG A 307 -26.25 -6.57 -6.62
N ARG A 308 -26.06 -7.21 -5.47
CA ARG A 308 -26.57 -6.76 -4.19
C ARG A 308 -25.47 -6.08 -3.40
N ALA A 309 -25.76 -4.93 -2.82
CA ALA A 309 -24.88 -4.29 -1.86
C ALA A 309 -25.61 -3.97 -0.57
N THR A 310 -24.87 -3.97 0.54
CA THR A 310 -25.34 -3.47 1.84
C THR A 310 -24.48 -2.31 2.25
N PHE A 311 -25.09 -1.21 2.70
CA PHE A 311 -24.37 -0.10 3.30
C PHE A 311 -24.87 0.21 4.71
N LYS A 312 -24.00 0.82 5.51
CA LYS A 312 -24.34 1.41 6.81
C LYS A 312 -23.35 2.49 7.20
N GLN A 313 -23.78 3.42 8.05
CA GLN A 313 -22.87 4.34 8.72
C GLN A 313 -22.75 3.94 10.18
N ILE A 314 -21.53 3.67 10.64
CA ILE A 314 -21.28 3.26 12.02
C ILE A 314 -21.05 4.54 12.85
N THR A 315 -22.10 5.04 13.49
CA THR A 315 -22.03 6.20 14.39
C THR A 315 -21.78 5.73 15.82
N ASN A 316 -20.62 6.07 16.40
CA ASN A 316 -20.41 5.90 17.83
C ASN A 316 -21.08 7.07 18.55
N ASN A 317 -22.15 6.80 19.31
CA ASN A 317 -22.95 7.81 20.01
C ASN A 317 -22.24 8.46 21.22
N ASP A 318 -21.02 8.05 21.56
CA ASP A 318 -20.40 8.44 22.83
C ASP A 318 -19.74 9.83 22.85
N TYR A 319 -19.64 10.55 21.72
CA TYR A 319 -18.95 11.84 21.70
C TYR A 319 -19.57 12.86 20.73
N LEU A 320 -20.13 13.94 21.28
CA LEU A 320 -20.68 15.12 20.61
C LEU A 320 -19.57 16.02 20.03
N ASP A 321 -18.69 15.50 19.18
CA ASP A 321 -17.78 16.33 18.38
C ASP A 321 -18.33 16.46 16.95
N SER A 322 -18.82 17.65 16.61
CA SER A 322 -19.40 17.99 15.31
C SER A 322 -18.40 17.92 14.14
N LYS A 323 -17.11 17.75 14.41
CA LYS A 323 -16.07 17.52 13.40
C LYS A 323 -15.78 16.04 13.15
N ARG A 324 -16.30 15.12 13.97
CA ARG A 324 -15.90 13.71 13.91
C ARG A 324 -16.63 12.96 12.79
N CYS A 325 -15.87 12.54 11.79
CA CYS A 325 -16.37 11.66 10.73
C CYS A 325 -16.58 10.24 11.26
N SER A 326 -17.69 9.62 10.86
CA SER A 326 -18.01 8.22 11.09
C SER A 326 -17.87 7.43 9.77
N PRO A 327 -17.38 6.18 9.81
CA PRO A 327 -17.22 5.39 8.60
C PRO A 327 -18.59 5.00 8.02
N PHE A 328 -18.89 5.49 6.82
CA PHE A 328 -19.86 4.91 5.91
C PHE A 328 -19.19 3.72 5.21
N LYS A 329 -19.75 2.52 5.38
CA LYS A 329 -19.25 1.30 4.75
C LYS A 329 -20.29 0.76 3.78
N MET A 330 -19.83 0.30 2.63
CA MET A 330 -20.65 -0.38 1.64
C MET A 330 -19.91 -1.62 1.14
N MET A 331 -20.65 -2.73 1.04
CA MET A 331 -20.15 -4.03 0.61
C MET A 331 -20.99 -4.57 -0.52
N VAL A 332 -20.34 -5.12 -1.55
CA VAL A 332 -21.01 -5.83 -2.65
C VAL A 332 -20.88 -7.33 -2.45
N TRP A 333 -22.02 -8.02 -2.45
CA TRP A 333 -22.09 -9.46 -2.23
C TRP A 333 -22.11 -10.19 -3.57
N LEU A 334 -21.32 -11.27 -3.67
CA LEU A 334 -21.45 -12.21 -4.77
C LEU A 334 -22.78 -12.96 -4.63
N GLU A 335 -23.42 -13.32 -5.75
CA GLU A 335 -24.79 -13.85 -5.77
C GLU A 335 -25.00 -15.11 -4.91
N ASP A 336 -23.94 -15.83 -4.51
CA ASP A 336 -24.01 -17.06 -3.71
C ASP A 336 -23.13 -17.06 -2.45
N GLY A 337 -23.06 -15.94 -1.73
CA GLY A 337 -22.52 -15.90 -0.37
C GLY A 337 -23.63 -15.97 0.68
N GLN A 338 -24.04 -17.19 1.05
CA GLN A 338 -24.72 -17.43 2.34
C GLN A 338 -23.77 -17.15 3.50
#